data_AF-A0A7C3QWZ2-F1
#
_entry.id   AF-A0A7C3QWZ2-F1
#
_cell.length_a   1.000
_cell.length_b   1.000
_cell.length_c   1.000
_cell.angle_alpha   90.00
_cell.angle_beta   90.00
_cell.angle_gamma   90.00
#
_symmetry.space_group_name_H-M   'P 1'
#
loop_
_entity.id
_entity.type
_entity.pdbx_description
1 polymer ?
#
loop_
_entity_poly.entity_id
_entity_poly.type
_entity_poly.pdbx_seq_one_letter_code
_entity_poly.pdbx_strand_id
1 'polypeptide(L)' 'STSPAAVAGYPHITVPAGYIFGLPVGISFFGSAWQDASLIKFAYAFEQASLVRRPPQFLPSADLSSVYSVSSNSSTLFRP' A
#
# COMPACT_ATOMS: atom_id res chain seq x y z
N SER A 1 -10.32 9.43 -8.15
CA SER A 1 -10.75 9.17 -9.53
C SER A 1 -9.80 8.14 -10.12
N THR A 2 -10.24 6.89 -10.28
CA THR A 2 -9.35 5.75 -10.64
C THR A 2 -9.57 5.40 -12.11
N SER A 3 -8.71 5.94 -12.98
CA SER A 3 -8.95 5.93 -14.44
C SER A 3 -8.36 4.74 -15.22
N PRO A 4 -7.22 4.09 -14.89
CA PRO A 4 -6.71 3.02 -15.78
C PRO A 4 -7.31 1.62 -15.53
N ALA A 5 -7.73 1.31 -14.30
CA ALA A 5 -8.34 0.02 -14.00
C ALA A 5 -9.83 -0.06 -14.39
N ALA A 6 -10.46 1.07 -14.70
CA ALA A 6 -11.86 1.14 -15.12
C ALA A 6 -12.05 0.88 -16.63
N VAL A 7 -11.00 0.91 -17.44
CA VAL A 7 -11.11 0.89 -18.92
C VAL A 7 -10.95 -0.51 -19.52
N ALA A 8 -10.34 -1.46 -18.80
CA ALA A 8 -10.00 -2.78 -19.36
C ALA A 8 -10.94 -3.92 -18.93
N GLY A 9 -11.93 -3.67 -18.06
CA GLY A 9 -12.85 -4.72 -17.57
C GLY A 9 -12.18 -5.81 -16.72
N TYR A 10 -10.90 -5.63 -16.36
CA TYR A 10 -10.17 -6.54 -15.49
C TYR A 10 -10.38 -6.16 -14.03
N PRO A 11 -10.75 -7.13 -13.17
CA PRO A 11 -11.03 -6.85 -11.78
C PRO A 11 -9.74 -6.46 -11.04
N HIS A 12 -9.81 -5.39 -10.24
CA HIS A 12 -8.73 -4.96 -9.35
C HIS A 12 -9.30 -4.60 -7.97
N ILE A 13 -8.54 -4.85 -6.92
CA ILE A 13 -8.91 -4.50 -5.54
C ILE A 13 -7.66 -4.11 -4.75
N THR A 14 -7.75 -3.02 -3.99
CA THR A 14 -6.68 -2.56 -3.10
C THR A 14 -7.11 -2.74 -1.66
N VAL A 15 -6.26 -3.37 -0.85
CA VAL A 15 -6.49 -3.59 0.58
C VAL A 15 -5.37 -2.98 1.44
N PRO A 16 -5.65 -2.57 2.69
CA PRO A 16 -4.64 -2.03 3.59
C PRO A 16 -3.57 -3.09 3.89
N ALA A 17 -2.29 -2.71 3.78
CA ALA A 17 -1.16 -3.62 4.00
C ALA A 17 -0.22 -3.15 5.11
N GLY A 18 -0.34 -1.90 5.58
CA GLY A 18 0.44 -1.42 6.71
C GLY A 18 0.57 0.10 6.73
N TYR A 19 1.58 0.57 7.44
CA TYR A 19 1.88 2.00 7.57
C TYR A 19 3.39 2.22 7.53
N ILE A 20 3.81 3.23 6.77
CA ILE A 20 5.19 3.70 6.71
C ILE A 20 5.16 5.18 7.08
N PHE A 21 5.91 5.58 8.10
CA PHE A 21 5.92 6.98 8.60
C PHE A 21 4.53 7.49 9.04
N GLY A 22 3.68 6.59 9.53
CA GLY A 22 2.30 6.90 9.91
C GLY A 22 1.33 7.03 8.72
N LEU A 23 1.82 6.91 7.48
CA LEU A 23 1.01 6.95 6.27
C LEU A 23 0.52 5.55 5.89
N PRO A 24 -0.77 5.35 5.60
CA PRO A 24 -1.30 4.05 5.21
C PRO A 24 -0.75 3.64 3.84
N VAL A 25 -0.26 2.40 3.74
CA VAL A 25 0.13 1.76 2.49
C VAL A 25 -0.79 0.57 2.21
N GLY A 26 -1.07 0.33 0.93
CA GLY A 26 -1.94 -0.76 0.48
C GLY A 26 -1.26 -1.67 -0.52
N ILE A 27 -1.78 -2.89 -0.66
CA ILE A 27 -1.42 -3.83 -1.73
C ILE A 27 -2.58 -3.90 -2.70
N SER A 28 -2.26 -3.88 -4.00
CA SER A 28 -3.24 -4.00 -5.08
C SER A 28 -3.17 -5.39 -5.71
N PHE A 29 -4.31 -6.07 -5.74
CA PHE A 29 -4.49 -7.33 -6.45
C PHE A 29 -5.17 -7.08 -7.80
N PHE A 30 -4.72 -7.79 -8.83
CA PHE A 30 -5.26 -7.73 -10.18
C PHE A 30 -5.62 -9.14 -10.63
N GLY A 31 -6.82 -9.30 -11.20
CA GLY A 31 -7.28 -10.57 -11.78
C GLY A 31 -7.43 -10.48 -13.29
N SER A 32 -7.47 -11.64 -13.96
CA SER A 32 -7.91 -11.70 -15.36
C SER A 32 -9.42 -11.45 -15.46
N ALA A 33 -9.93 -11.24 -16.69
CA ALA A 33 -11.34 -10.94 -16.91
C ALA A 33 -12.22 -12.04 -16.30
N TRP A 34 -13.34 -11.63 -15.68
CA TRP A 34 -14.33 -12.51 -15.05
C TRP A 34 -13.87 -13.29 -13.81
N GLN A 35 -12.72 -12.94 -13.21
CA GLN A 35 -12.22 -13.58 -11.99
C GLN A 35 -12.51 -12.81 -10.69
N ASP A 36 -13.53 -11.95 -10.69
CA ASP A 36 -13.94 -11.10 -9.58
C ASP A 36 -14.12 -11.89 -8.27
N ALA A 37 -14.77 -13.07 -8.33
CA ALA A 37 -15.02 -13.89 -7.16
C ALA A 37 -13.73 -14.42 -6.50
N SER A 38 -12.74 -14.82 -7.30
CA SER A 38 -11.44 -15.26 -6.81
C SER A 38 -10.65 -14.10 -6.25
N LEU A 39 -10.70 -12.95 -6.93
CA LEU A 39 -10.02 -11.73 -6.50
C LEU A 39 -10.53 -11.25 -5.13
N ILE A 40 -11.85 -11.24 -4.93
CA ILE A 40 -12.47 -10.89 -3.64
C ILE A 40 -12.03 -11.88 -2.56
N LYS A 41 -11.99 -13.19 -2.84
CA LYS A 41 -11.53 -14.19 -1.86
C LYS A 41 -10.08 -13.96 -1.44
N PHE A 42 -9.18 -13.66 -2.38
CA PHE A 42 -7.78 -13.40 -2.05
C PHE A 42 -7.62 -12.12 -1.24
N ALA A 43 -8.28 -11.04 -1.65
CA ALA A 43 -8.26 -9.78 -0.92
C ALA A 43 -8.82 -9.93 0.50
N TYR A 44 -9.94 -10.66 0.65
CA TYR A 44 -10.53 -10.94 1.96
C TYR A 44 -9.61 -11.81 2.83
N ALA A 45 -9.04 -12.88 2.29
CA ALA A 45 -8.11 -13.73 3.04
C ALA A 45 -6.88 -12.94 3.51
N PHE A 46 -6.34 -12.06 2.67
CA PHE A 46 -5.24 -11.17 3.05
C PHE A 46 -5.65 -10.19 4.16
N GLU A 47 -6.82 -9.56 4.04
CA GLU A 47 -7.32 -8.63 5.05
C GLU A 47 -7.53 -9.32 6.41
N GLN A 48 -8.12 -10.52 6.41
CA GLN A 48 -8.37 -11.30 7.63
C GLN A 48 -7.08 -11.81 8.28
N ALA A 49 -6.06 -12.15 7.47
CA ALA A 49 -4.76 -12.58 8.00
C ALA A 49 -3.94 -11.39 8.54
N SER A 50 -4.05 -10.21 7.93
CA SER A 50 -3.21 -9.06 8.26
C SER A 50 -3.79 -8.20 9.39
N LEU A 51 -5.10 -7.95 9.40
CA LEU A 51 -5.82 -7.09 10.37
C LEU A 51 -5.15 -5.73 10.61
N VAL A 52 -4.42 -5.22 9.61
CA VAL A 52 -3.58 -4.02 9.76
C VAL A 52 -4.36 -2.71 9.68
N ARG A 53 -5.64 -2.73 9.30
CA ARG A 53 -6.47 -1.53 9.13
C ARG A 53 -6.63 -0.79 10.46
N ARG A 54 -6.24 0.49 10.49
CA ARG A 54 -6.45 1.38 11.64
C ARG A 54 -7.25 2.63 11.23
N PRO A 55 -8.10 3.17 12.13
CA PRO A 55 -8.80 4.43 11.88
C PRO A 55 -7.80 5.58 11.69
N PRO A 56 -8.07 6.55 10.80
CA PRO A 56 -7.19 7.68 10.59
C PRO A 56 -7.18 8.61 11.82
N GLN A 57 -6.00 9.13 12.18
CA GLN A 57 -5.82 10.04 13.32
C GLN A 57 -5.83 11.53 12.93
N PHE A 58 -5.94 11.85 11.64
CA PHE A 58 -5.97 13.22 11.10
C PHE A 58 -4.86 14.14 11.64
N LEU A 59 -3.61 13.64 11.68
CA LEU A 59 -2.47 14.41 12.13
C LEU A 59 -2.23 15.64 11.21
N PRO A 60 -1.80 16.80 11.75
CA PRO A 60 -1.53 17.99 10.95
C PRO A 60 -0.45 17.82 9.87
N SER A 61 0.51 16.91 10.08
CA SER A 61 1.59 16.61 9.14
C SER A 61 2.13 15.18 9.33
N ALA A 62 2.80 14.65 8.30
CA ALA A 62 3.49 13.37 8.36
C ALA A 62 4.91 13.53 8.93
N ASP A 63 5.34 12.61 9.79
CA ASP A 63 6.68 12.61 10.38
C ASP A 63 7.64 11.77 9.52
N LEU A 64 8.54 12.45 8.80
CA LEU A 64 9.55 11.83 7.93
C LEU A 64 10.95 11.76 8.55
N SER A 65 11.11 12.10 9.84
CA SER A 65 12.40 12.19 10.53
C SER A 65 13.24 10.90 10.43
N SER A 66 12.60 9.74 10.42
CA SER A 66 13.26 8.43 10.27
C SER A 66 13.89 8.23 8.88
N VAL A 67 13.36 8.84 7.81
CA VAL A 67 13.99 8.79 6.46
C VAL A 67 15.32 9.53 6.46
N TYR A 68 15.38 10.68 7.13
CA TYR A 68 16.60 11.48 7.24
C TYR A 68 17.70 10.77 8.07
N SER A 69 17.33 9.93 9.03
CA SER A 69 18.29 9.12 9.80
C SER A 69 18.91 7.98 9.00
N VAL A 70 18.24 7.49 7.96
CA VAL A 70 18.76 6.43 7.07
C VAL A 70 19.75 7.00 6.05
N SER A 71 19.50 8.22 5.55
CA SER A 71 20.41 8.87 4.61
C SER A 71 21.71 9.34 5.27
N SER A 72 21.68 9.75 6.55
CA SER A 72 22.89 10.13 7.28
C SER A 72 23.83 8.96 7.57
N ASN A 73 23.30 7.74 7.69
CA ASN A 73 24.07 6.52 7.95
C ASN A 73 24.64 5.83 6.69
N SER A 74 24.31 6.33 5.48
CA SER A 74 24.69 5.72 4.20
C SER A 74 25.71 6.53 3.39
N SER A 75 26.39 7.48 4.03
CA SER A 75 27.26 8.48 3.37
C SER A 75 28.71 8.01 3.07
N THR A 76 29.05 6.73 3.20
CA THR A 76 30.43 6.23 3.02
C THR A 76 30.77 5.60 1.66
N LEU A 77 29.88 5.61 0.65
CA LEU A 77 30.11 4.89 -0.62
C LEU A 77 29.95 5.71 -1.90
N PHE A 78 30.26 7.01 -1.86
CA PHE A 78 30.54 7.78 -3.07
C PHE A 78 31.65 8.79 -2.81
N ARG A 79 32.89 8.37 -3.08
CA ARG A 79 34.00 9.29 -3.35
C ARG A 79 34.19 9.35 -4.87
N PRO A 80 34.50 10.52 -5.45
CA PRO A 80 34.70 10.69 -6.89
C PRO A 80 35.87 9.86 -7.43
#